data_AF-A0A534MMG1-F1
#
_entry.id   AF-A0A534MMG1-F1
#
_cell.length_a   1.000
_cell.length_b   1.000
_cell.length_c   1.000
_cell.angle_alpha   90.00
_cell.angle_beta   90.00
_cell.angle_gamma   90.00
#
_symmetry.space_group_name_H-M   'P 1'
#
loop_
_entity.id
_entity.type
_entity.pdbx_description
1 polymer ?
#
loop_
_entity_poly.entity_id
_entity_poly.type
_entity_poly.pdbx_seq_one_letter_code
_entity_poly.pdbx_strand_id
1 'polypeptide(L)'
;MMPEVLIRYCLPCRYQPQAMQDADAILKEFGPELSGLRLVPGDHGVYDVEVDGQVVFSMDRVMRFPETGELVRTIRDRLGPRKARKKA
;
A
#
# COMPACT_ATOMS: atom_id res chain seq x y z
N MET A 1 3.24 14.55 10.12
CA MET A 1 2.13 14.31 9.19
C MET A 1 1.96 12.80 9.08
N MET A 2 0.73 12.31 9.08
CA MET A 2 0.45 10.87 8.97
C MET A 2 0.43 10.51 7.48
N PRO A 3 1.20 9.49 7.03
CA PRO A 3 1.26 9.12 5.63
C PRO A 3 -0.02 8.45 5.14
N GLU A 4 -0.31 8.62 3.86
CA GLU A 4 -1.42 7.97 3.19
C GLU A 4 -0.92 6.83 2.30
N VAL A 5 -1.67 5.72 2.27
CA VAL A 5 -1.42 4.63 1.34
C VAL A 5 -2.44 4.65 0.21
N LEU A 6 -1.98 4.47 -1.02
CA LEU A 6 -2.83 4.33 -2.20
C LEU A 6 -2.50 3.03 -2.91
N ILE A 7 -3.52 2.24 -3.21
CA ILE A 7 -3.42 1.03 -4.03
C ILE A 7 -4.20 1.27 -5.31
N ARG A 8 -3.50 1.39 -6.42
CA ARG A 8 -4.07 1.48 -7.76
C ARG A 8 -4.13 0.08 -8.35
N TYR A 9 -5.30 -0.37 -8.80
CA TYR A 9 -5.47 -1.73 -9.30
C TYR A 9 -6.34 -1.79 -10.56
N CYS A 10 -5.98 -2.69 -11.48
CA CYS A 10 -6.77 -2.94 -12.68
C CYS A 10 -8.11 -3.60 -12.32
N LEU A 11 -9.20 -2.83 -12.46
CA LEU A 11 -10.55 -3.32 -12.23
C LEU A 11 -10.98 -4.37 -13.28
N PRO A 12 -10.80 -4.16 -14.60
CA PRO A 12 -11.22 -5.16 -15.60
C PRO A 12 -10.40 -6.46 -15.53
N CYS A 13 -9.18 -6.41 -15.01
CA CYS A 13 -8.32 -7.57 -14.80
C CYS A 13 -8.69 -8.40 -13.56
N ARG A 14 -9.69 -7.97 -12.78
CA ARG A 14 -10.14 -8.60 -11.53
C ARG A 14 -9.08 -8.62 -10.43
N TYR A 15 -8.25 -7.57 -10.32
CA TYR A 15 -7.24 -7.47 -9.27
C TYR A 15 -7.80 -6.99 -7.92
N GLN A 16 -9.10 -6.66 -7.88
CA GLN A 16 -9.78 -6.19 -6.67
C GLN A 16 -9.62 -7.10 -5.44
N PRO A 17 -9.74 -8.45 -5.54
CA PRO A 17 -9.58 -9.32 -4.36
C PRO A 17 -8.18 -9.22 -3.75
N GLN A 18 -7.14 -9.17 -4.60
CA GLN A 18 -5.76 -8.98 -4.16
C GLN A 18 -5.57 -7.61 -3.49
N ALA A 19 -6.10 -6.55 -4.09
CA ALA A 19 -6.05 -5.20 -3.53
C ALA A 19 -6.75 -5.10 -2.16
N MET A 20 -7.86 -5.82 -1.97
CA MET A 20 -8.57 -5.89 -0.69
C MET A 20 -7.78 -6.66 0.37
N GLN A 21 -7.14 -7.78 0.00
CA GLN A 21 -6.29 -8.54 0.91
C GLN A 21 -5.10 -7.70 1.39
N ASP A 22 -4.42 -7.02 0.47
CA ASP A 22 -3.28 -6.16 0.80
C ASP A 22 -3.72 -4.94 1.64
N ALA A 23 -4.87 -4.35 1.32
CA ALA A 23 -5.44 -3.26 2.10
C ALA A 23 -5.74 -3.67 3.55
N ASP A 24 -6.37 -4.83 3.75
CA ASP A 24 -6.67 -5.38 5.08
C ASP A 24 -5.38 -5.63 5.88
N ALA A 25 -4.35 -6.19 5.27
CA ALA A 25 -3.06 -6.42 5.92
C ALA A 25 -2.36 -5.11 6.32
N ILE A 26 -2.38 -4.10 5.44
CA ILE A 26 -1.78 -2.79 5.70
C ILE A 26 -2.52 -2.07 6.83
N LEU A 27 -3.86 -2.10 6.83
CA LEU A 27 -4.66 -1.46 7.88
C LEU A 27 -4.48 -2.15 9.24
N LYS A 28 -4.36 -3.48 9.25
CA LYS A 28 -4.07 -4.24 10.47
C LYS A 28 -2.72 -3.89 11.09
N GLU A 29 -1.68 -3.69 10.28
CA GLU A 29 -0.34 -3.38 10.77
C GLU A 29 -0.15 -1.88 11.09
N PHE A 30 -0.64 -0.99 10.22
CA PHE A 30 -0.30 0.44 10.23
C PHE A 30 -1.49 1.37 10.48
N GLY A 31 -2.71 0.87 10.66
CA GLY A 31 -3.93 1.69 10.78
C GLY A 31 -3.82 2.93 11.69
N PRO A 32 -3.22 2.85 12.90
CA PRO A 32 -3.04 4.02 13.77
C PRO A 32 -2.03 5.06 13.28
N GLU A 33 -1.16 4.68 12.35
CA GLU A 33 -0.04 5.47 11.84
C GLU A 33 -0.37 6.13 10.49
N LEU A 34 -1.41 5.65 9.79
CA LEU A 34 -1.84 6.16 8.48
C LEU A 34 -2.93 7.22 8.59
N SER A 35 -2.87 8.25 7.73
CA SER A 35 -3.99 9.20 7.57
C SER A 35 -5.18 8.56 6.85
N GLY A 36 -4.91 7.53 6.04
CA GLY A 36 -5.92 6.80 5.29
C GLY A 36 -5.31 5.78 4.33
N LEU A 37 -6.17 4.93 3.80
CA LEU A 37 -5.87 4.03 2.69
C LEU A 37 -6.90 4.25 1.59
N ARG A 38 -6.45 4.42 0.35
CA ARG A 38 -7.32 4.60 -0.82
C ARG A 38 -7.14 3.46 -1.82
N LEU A 39 -8.27 2.89 -2.26
CA LEU A 39 -8.33 1.93 -3.35
C LEU A 39 -8.78 2.65 -4.61
N VAL A 40 -7.90 2.74 -5.60
CA VAL A 40 -8.14 3.49 -6.84
C VAL A 40 -8.25 2.53 -8.02
N PRO A 41 -9.43 2.43 -8.67
CA PRO A 41 -9.58 1.67 -9.90
C PRO A 41 -8.69 2.26 -11.01
N GLY A 42 -8.04 1.38 -11.75
CA GLY A 42 -7.34 1.68 -12.99
C GLY A 42 -7.59 0.62 -14.05
N ASP A 43 -6.82 0.69 -15.13
CA ASP A 43 -6.92 -0.15 -16.31
C ASP A 43 -5.52 -0.65 -16.75
N HIS A 44 -5.43 -1.30 -17.91
CA HIS A 44 -4.18 -1.74 -18.52
C HIS A 44 -3.26 -2.62 -17.63
N GLY A 45 -3.83 -3.42 -16.73
CA GLY A 45 -3.04 -4.31 -15.87
C GLY A 45 -2.29 -3.59 -14.76
N VAL A 46 -2.59 -2.32 -14.45
CA VAL A 46 -1.90 -1.61 -13.38
C VAL A 46 -2.10 -2.28 -12.01
N TYR A 47 -1.03 -2.39 -11.24
CA TYR A 47 -1.09 -2.69 -9.81
C TYR A 47 0.07 -1.99 -9.10
N ASP A 48 -0.21 -0.78 -8.61
CA ASP A 48 0.78 0.09 -7.99
C ASP A 48 0.37 0.39 -6.54
N VAL A 49 1.34 0.34 -5.64
CA VAL A 49 1.17 0.75 -4.24
C VAL A 49 2.05 1.95 -3.98
N GLU A 50 1.44 3.00 -3.46
CA GLU A 50 2.09 4.27 -3.15
C GLU A 50 1.96 4.58 -1.66
N VAL A 51 3.02 5.18 -1.11
CA VAL A 51 3.03 5.75 0.25
C VAL A 51 3.40 7.23 0.11
N ASP A 52 2.51 8.12 0.51
CA ASP A 52 2.70 9.58 0.42
C ASP A 52 3.07 10.05 -1.01
N GLY A 53 2.39 9.47 -2.02
CA GLY A 53 2.61 9.74 -3.44
C GLY A 53 3.88 9.12 -4.03
N GLN A 54 4.60 8.28 -3.28
CA GLN A 54 5.77 7.56 -3.79
C GLN A 54 5.46 6.08 -4.01
N VAL A 55 5.67 5.61 -5.24
CA VAL A 55 5.49 4.20 -5.61
C VAL A 55 6.49 3.33 -4.86
N VAL A 56 5.99 2.50 -3.95
CA VAL A 56 6.77 1.49 -3.21
C VAL A 56 6.73 0.13 -3.87
N PHE A 57 5.67 -0.14 -4.65
CA PHE A 57 5.53 -1.37 -5.42
C PHE A 57 4.83 -1.07 -6.74
N SER A 58 5.28 -1.68 -7.82
CA SER A 58 4.63 -1.59 -9.12
C SER A 58 4.75 -2.92 -9.85
N MET A 59 3.61 -3.53 -10.17
CA MET A 59 3.56 -4.80 -10.89
C MET A 59 4.16 -4.69 -12.29
N ASP A 60 4.09 -3.52 -12.92
CA ASP A 60 4.74 -3.27 -14.22
C ASP A 60 6.27 -3.48 -14.14
N ARG A 61 6.88 -3.15 -12.98
CA ARG A 61 8.32 -3.30 -12.77
C ARG A 61 8.76 -4.72 -12.42
N VAL A 62 7.95 -5.43 -11.63
CA VAL A 62 8.32 -6.76 -11.10
C VAL A 62 7.65 -7.92 -11.83
N MET A 63 6.71 -7.63 -12.74
CA MET A 63 5.87 -8.60 -13.48
C MET A 63 5.26 -9.70 -12.61
N ARG A 64 4.96 -9.38 -11.35
CA ARG A 64 4.32 -10.28 -10.38
C ARG A 64 3.48 -9.48 -9.39
N PHE A 65 2.53 -10.16 -8.74
CA PHE A 65 1.86 -9.60 -7.57
C PHE A 65 2.81 -9.52 -6.37
N PRO A 66 2.61 -8.55 -5.48
CA PRO A 66 3.36 -8.51 -4.24
C PRO A 66 2.95 -9.69 -3.37
N GLU A 67 3.92 -10.26 -2.66
CA GLU A 67 3.56 -11.05 -1.49
C GLU A 67 3.14 -10.07 -0.40
N THR A 68 1.97 -10.26 0.21
CA THR A 68 1.43 -9.33 1.23
C THR A 68 2.46 -9.03 2.34
N GLY A 69 3.23 -10.03 2.77
CA GLY A 69 4.29 -9.85 3.77
C GLY A 69 5.49 -9.02 3.30
N GLU A 70 5.85 -9.11 2.02
CA GLU A 70 6.88 -8.24 1.42
C GLU A 70 6.38 -6.80 1.36
N LEU A 71 5.15 -6.59 0.91
CA LEU A 71 4.55 -5.25 0.82
C LEU A 71 4.51 -4.55 2.18
N VAL A 72 4.08 -5.25 3.22
CA VAL A 72 4.06 -4.74 4.60
C VAL A 72 5.47 -4.37 5.07
N ARG A 73 6.48 -5.21 4.78
CA ARG A 73 7.88 -4.91 5.12
C ARG A 73 8.38 -3.67 4.40
N THR A 74 8.15 -3.55 3.09
CA THR A 74 8.54 -2.38 2.29
C THR A 74 7.89 -1.10 2.82
N ILE A 75 6.59 -1.15 3.15
CA ILE A 75 5.88 -0.02 3.74
C ILE A 75 6.50 0.34 5.09
N ARG A 76 6.77 -0.63 5.97
CA ARG A 76 7.43 -0.40 7.26
C ARG A 76 8.78 0.29 7.10
N ASP A 77 9.61 -0.20 6.19
CA ASP A 77 10.93 0.36 5.92
C ASP A 77 10.83 1.80 5.40
N ARG A 78 9.78 2.10 4.61
CA ARG A 78 9.51 3.45 4.10
C ARG A 78 8.99 4.42 5.15
N LEU A 79 8.13 3.94 6.05
CA LEU A 79 7.61 4.70 7.20
C LEU A 79 8.72 5.00 8.22
N GLY A 80 9.77 4.16 8.24
CA GLY A 80 10.92 4.29 9.12
C GLY A 80 10.61 3.84 10.56
N PRO A 81 11.62 3.77 11.44
CA PRO A 81 11.41 3.43 12.84
C PRO A 81 10.45 4.44 13.46
N ARG A 82 9.37 3.94 14.08
CA ARG A 82 8.35 4.71 14.83
C ARG A 82 8.98 5.97 15.41
N LYS A 83 8.67 7.14 14.85
CA LYS A 83 8.84 8.38 15.62
C LYS A 83 7.79 8.30 16.72
N ALA A 84 8.20 7.77 17.87
CA ALA A 84 7.42 7.77 19.10
C ALA A 84 6.76 9.15 19.20
N ARG A 85 5.42 9.18 19.21
CA ARG A 85 4.68 10.40 19.54
C ARG A 85 5.25 10.89 20.87
N LYS A 86 5.97 12.03 20.84
CA LYS A 86 6.17 12.86 22.02
C LYS A 86 4.77 13.33 22.40
N LYS A 87 4.20 12.69 23.42
CA LYS A 87 2.98 13.17 24.07
C LYS A 87 3.36 14.50 24.73
N ALA A 88 2.86 15.60 24.18
CA ALA A 88 2.88 16.90 24.84
C ALA A 88 1.86 16.90 25.98
#